data_AF-A0A957UEI5-F1
#
_entry.id   AF-A0A957UEI5-F1
#
_cell.length_a   1.000
_cell.length_b   1.000
_cell.length_c   1.000
_cell.angle_alpha   90.00
_cell.angle_beta   90.00
_cell.angle_gamma   90.00
#
_symmetry.space_group_name_H-M   'P 1'
#
loop_
_entity.id
_entity.type
_entity.pdbx_description
1 polymer ?
#
loop_
_entity_poly.entity_id
_entity_poly.type
_entity_poly.pdbx_seq_one_letter_code
_entity_poly.pdbx_strand_id
1 'polypeptide(L)'
;MTEFVLGVDGGGTRTRVAAVGVDGRVLGIGIAGSSNYDDVGKEAAQAAIDRAAREALAAAGVERSRSSAIFLGMAGVTSETDKQHIRDIALALKLAPPERIGVNHDCSAALAGGLEGRPGIVQILGTGSSCYGRNAAGESWMSGGRGQWISDEASGNWLGIQAMRMAVRAYDGRTPDTILLPLVLASLEIDSIEEILHRQFVVGLTR
;
A
#
# COMPACT_ATOMS: atom_id res chain seq x y z
N MET A 1 14.57 -30.05 8.13
CA MET A 1 13.47 -29.16 8.58
C MET A 1 13.65 -27.84 7.85
N THR A 2 12.70 -27.43 7.02
CA THR A 2 12.85 -26.23 6.17
C THR A 2 12.70 -24.98 7.03
N GLU A 3 13.78 -24.23 7.19
CA GLU A 3 13.77 -22.88 7.75
C GLU A 3 13.16 -21.92 6.73
N PHE A 4 12.31 -20.99 7.16
CA PHE A 4 11.64 -20.05 6.27
C PHE A 4 11.45 -18.69 6.94
N VAL A 5 11.23 -17.68 6.11
CA VAL A 5 10.92 -16.31 6.51
C VAL A 5 9.58 -15.88 5.92
N LEU A 6 8.97 -14.86 6.50
CA LEU A 6 7.77 -14.22 6.01
C LEU A 6 8.08 -12.85 5.41
N GLY A 7 7.52 -12.55 4.24
CA GLY A 7 7.48 -11.21 3.66
C GLY A 7 6.05 -10.71 3.57
N VAL A 8 5.79 -9.48 4.02
CA VAL A 8 4.48 -8.83 3.93
C VAL A 8 4.59 -7.60 3.03
N ASP A 9 3.69 -7.52 2.05
CA ASP A 9 3.41 -6.35 1.21
C ASP A 9 1.97 -5.92 1.50
N GLY A 10 1.84 -4.91 2.36
CA GLY A 10 0.56 -4.42 2.87
C GLY A 10 0.23 -3.04 2.34
N GLY A 11 -0.81 -2.92 1.51
CA GLY A 11 -1.24 -1.65 0.91
C GLY A 11 -2.68 -1.27 1.27
N GLY A 12 -3.15 -0.18 0.67
CA GLY A 12 -4.51 0.35 0.85
C GLY A 12 -5.63 -0.52 0.25
N THR A 13 -5.32 -1.41 -0.69
CA THR A 13 -6.32 -2.27 -1.35
C THR A 13 -6.14 -3.75 -1.00
N ARG A 14 -4.90 -4.19 -0.80
CA ARG A 14 -4.56 -5.61 -0.70
C ARG A 14 -3.36 -5.81 0.22
N THR A 15 -3.37 -6.92 0.94
CA THR A 15 -2.23 -7.45 1.69
C THR A 15 -1.78 -8.75 1.05
N ARG A 16 -0.48 -8.92 0.88
CA ARG A 16 0.14 -10.17 0.42
C ARG A 16 1.15 -10.63 1.45
N VAL A 17 1.10 -11.91 1.81
CA VAL A 17 2.13 -12.54 2.63
C VAL A 17 2.73 -13.70 1.85
N ALA A 18 4.06 -13.77 1.80
CA ALA A 18 4.79 -14.87 1.21
C ALA A 18 5.61 -15.58 2.29
N ALA A 19 5.47 -16.91 2.38
CA ALA A 19 6.41 -17.77 3.08
C ALA A 19 7.51 -18.18 2.10
N VAL A 20 8.76 -17.89 2.46
CA VAL A 20 9.92 -18.07 1.56
C VAL A 20 10.98 -18.89 2.27
N GLY A 21 11.44 -19.95 1.63
CA GLY A 21 12.56 -20.75 2.12
C GLY A 21 13.86 -19.93 2.11
N VAL A 22 14.83 -20.32 2.95
CA VAL A 22 16.16 -19.67 2.97
C VAL A 22 16.93 -19.77 1.64
N ASP A 23 16.50 -20.65 0.74
CA ASP A 23 16.99 -20.77 -0.63
C ASP A 23 16.32 -19.79 -1.63
N GLY A 24 15.45 -18.91 -1.14
CA GLY A 24 14.72 -17.93 -1.95
C GLY A 24 13.46 -18.47 -2.62
N ARG A 25 13.11 -19.75 -2.43
CA ARG A 25 11.90 -20.34 -3.05
C ARG A 25 10.65 -19.93 -2.29
N VAL A 26 9.64 -19.46 -3.01
CA VAL A 26 8.31 -19.21 -2.44
C VAL A 26 7.65 -20.55 -2.12
N LEU A 27 7.36 -20.78 -0.84
CA LEU A 27 6.69 -21.97 -0.33
C LEU A 27 5.17 -21.82 -0.33
N GLY A 28 4.67 -20.60 -0.11
CA GLY A 28 3.25 -20.32 -0.08
C GLY A 28 2.95 -18.82 -0.10
N ILE A 29 1.78 -18.46 -0.62
CA ILE A 29 1.30 -17.08 -0.71
C ILE A 29 -0.13 -17.03 -0.15
N GLY A 30 -0.40 -16.00 0.64
CA GLY A 30 -1.75 -15.67 1.11
C GLY A 30 -2.11 -14.22 0.81
N ILE A 31 -3.40 -13.96 0.65
CA ILE A 31 -3.89 -12.65 0.18
C ILE A 31 -5.11 -12.25 1.01
N ALA A 32 -5.11 -11.02 1.50
CA ALA A 32 -6.25 -10.44 2.19
C ALA A 32 -6.54 -9.02 1.67
N GLY A 33 -7.56 -8.39 2.23
CA GLY A 33 -7.91 -6.99 1.96
C GLY A 33 -6.85 -6.00 2.47
N SER A 34 -7.21 -4.73 2.56
CA SER A 34 -6.33 -3.65 3.00
C SER A 34 -5.72 -3.91 4.38
N SER A 35 -4.45 -3.56 4.54
CA SER A 35 -3.77 -3.47 5.84
C SER A 35 -3.16 -2.09 6.08
N ASN A 36 -3.56 -1.08 5.30
CA ASN A 36 -3.21 0.29 5.62
C ASN A 36 -4.06 0.74 6.82
N TYR A 37 -3.47 0.72 8.02
CA TYR A 37 -4.22 1.01 9.25
C TYR A 37 -4.73 2.46 9.30
N ASP A 38 -4.15 3.39 8.53
CA ASP A 38 -4.68 4.75 8.40
C ASP A 38 -6.04 4.77 7.69
N ASP A 39 -6.27 3.82 6.76
CA ASP A 39 -7.51 3.73 6.00
C ASP A 39 -8.55 2.84 6.70
N VAL A 40 -8.14 1.70 7.27
CA VAL A 40 -9.08 0.68 7.80
C VAL A 40 -9.06 0.51 9.33
N GLY A 41 -8.16 1.20 10.04
CA GLY A 41 -7.95 1.02 11.47
C GLY A 41 -7.06 -0.17 11.83
N LYS A 42 -6.60 -0.22 13.08
CA LYS A 42 -5.59 -1.18 13.57
C LYS A 42 -6.11 -2.61 13.58
N GLU A 43 -7.35 -2.80 14.03
CA GLU A 43 -7.97 -4.12 14.18
C GLU A 43 -8.16 -4.79 12.83
N ALA A 44 -8.66 -4.05 11.83
CA ALA A 44 -8.85 -4.55 10.48
C ALA A 44 -7.50 -4.86 9.80
N ALA A 45 -6.49 -3.99 9.98
CA ALA A 45 -5.15 -4.24 9.45
C ALA A 45 -4.52 -5.50 10.05
N GLN A 46 -4.63 -5.69 11.37
CA GLN A 46 -4.17 -6.90 12.05
C GLN A 46 -4.90 -8.15 11.53
N ALA A 47 -6.22 -8.09 11.34
CA ALA A 47 -7.00 -9.21 10.81
C ALA A 47 -6.60 -9.56 9.37
N ALA A 48 -6.33 -8.56 8.52
CA ALA A 48 -5.87 -8.77 7.15
C ALA A 48 -4.49 -9.45 7.12
N ILE A 49 -3.54 -8.97 7.93
CA ILE A 49 -2.21 -9.58 8.05
C ILE A 49 -2.31 -11.02 8.58
N ASP A 50 -3.10 -11.27 9.63
CA ASP A 50 -3.26 -12.61 10.20
C ASP A 50 -3.87 -13.58 9.18
N ARG A 51 -4.90 -13.15 8.45
CA ARG A 51 -5.54 -13.95 7.40
C ARG A 51 -4.55 -14.31 6.29
N ALA A 52 -3.88 -13.31 5.71
CA ALA A 52 -2.91 -13.54 4.64
C ALA A 52 -1.75 -14.44 5.12
N ALA A 53 -1.27 -14.26 6.37
CA ALA A 53 -0.25 -15.12 6.93
C ALA A 53 -0.73 -16.57 7.11
N ARG A 54 -1.96 -16.79 7.59
CA ARG A 54 -2.54 -18.14 7.72
C ARG A 54 -2.66 -18.83 6.36
N GLU A 55 -3.14 -18.12 5.35
CA GLU A 55 -3.25 -18.66 3.98
C GLU A 55 -1.87 -19.04 3.42
N ALA A 56 -0.85 -18.18 3.59
CA ALA A 56 0.52 -18.45 3.14
C ALA A 56 1.13 -19.68 3.83
N LEU A 57 0.97 -19.78 5.15
CA LEU A 57 1.48 -20.89 5.95
C LEU A 57 0.77 -22.21 5.63
N ALA A 58 -0.54 -22.17 5.41
CA ALA A 58 -1.33 -23.34 5.00
C ALA A 58 -0.90 -23.83 3.60
N ALA A 59 -0.72 -22.93 2.64
CA ALA A 59 -0.23 -23.26 1.31
C ALA A 59 1.19 -23.86 1.33
N ALA A 60 2.04 -23.38 2.25
CA ALA A 60 3.40 -23.88 2.44
C ALA A 60 3.48 -25.19 3.25
N GLY A 61 2.40 -25.60 3.94
CA GLY A 61 2.41 -26.77 4.83
C GLY A 61 3.36 -26.61 6.03
N VAL A 62 3.53 -25.38 6.53
CA VAL A 62 4.43 -25.07 7.65
C VAL A 62 3.70 -24.39 8.80
N GLU A 63 4.23 -24.55 10.00
CA GLU A 63 3.69 -23.90 11.20
C GLU A 63 4.26 -22.50 11.38
N ARG A 64 3.42 -21.58 11.87
CA ARG A 64 3.80 -20.21 12.20
C ARG A 64 5.00 -20.12 13.15
N SER A 65 5.05 -21.01 14.14
CA SER A 65 6.11 -21.11 15.17
C SER A 65 7.50 -21.32 14.59
N ARG A 66 7.61 -21.74 13.33
CA ARG A 66 8.87 -22.07 12.65
C ARG A 66 9.39 -20.95 11.75
N SER A 67 8.72 -19.80 11.71
CA SER A 67 9.18 -18.61 11.00
C SER A 67 10.41 -18.01 11.69
N SER A 68 11.54 -17.92 11.00
CA SER A 68 12.80 -17.40 11.54
C SER A 68 12.85 -15.87 11.57
N ALA A 69 12.13 -15.21 10.66
CA ALA A 69 12.08 -13.76 10.56
C ALA A 69 10.85 -13.32 9.77
N ILE A 70 10.46 -12.06 9.96
CA ILE A 70 9.45 -11.40 9.15
C ILE A 70 9.91 -10.00 8.77
N PHE A 71 9.63 -9.60 7.52
CA PHE A 71 9.72 -8.21 7.10
C PHE A 71 8.34 -7.72 6.65
N LEU A 72 7.89 -6.60 7.20
CA LEU A 72 6.63 -5.97 6.85
C LEU A 72 6.89 -4.66 6.09
N GLY A 73 6.66 -4.69 4.77
CA GLY A 73 6.60 -3.53 3.90
C GLY A 73 5.17 -3.01 3.85
N MET A 74 4.89 -1.90 4.53
CA MET A 74 3.53 -1.41 4.75
C MET A 74 3.35 0.01 4.18
N ALA A 75 2.26 0.24 3.45
CA ALA A 75 1.78 1.57 3.15
C ALA A 75 1.38 2.30 4.44
N GLY A 76 1.55 3.61 4.48
CA GLY A 76 1.23 4.44 5.66
C GLY A 76 2.34 4.49 6.73
N VAL A 77 3.34 3.61 6.68
CA VAL A 77 4.47 3.68 7.63
C VAL A 77 5.40 4.84 7.27
N THR A 78 5.31 5.93 8.03
CA THR A 78 6.10 7.15 7.79
C THR A 78 6.92 7.60 9.00
N SER A 79 6.63 7.06 10.18
CA SER A 79 7.27 7.40 11.45
C SER A 79 7.71 6.16 12.25
N GLU A 80 8.53 6.37 13.27
CA GLU A 80 8.91 5.29 14.20
C GLU A 80 7.70 4.79 15.02
N THR A 81 6.72 5.65 15.29
CA THR A 81 5.46 5.26 15.93
C THR A 81 4.69 4.27 15.06
N ASP A 82 4.62 4.51 13.75
CA ASP A 82 3.94 3.63 12.81
C ASP A 82 4.65 2.28 12.73
N LYS A 83 5.99 2.30 12.66
CA LYS A 83 6.80 1.08 12.70
C LYS A 83 6.53 0.28 13.97
N GLN A 84 6.42 0.94 15.11
CA GLN A 84 6.13 0.29 16.38
C GLN A 84 4.74 -0.34 16.38
N HIS A 85 3.71 0.36 15.89
CA HIS A 85 2.35 -0.21 15.79
C HIS A 85 2.32 -1.49 14.93
N ILE A 86 2.97 -1.48 13.77
CA ILE A 86 3.05 -2.67 12.91
C ILE A 86 3.87 -3.78 13.56
N ARG A 87 4.95 -3.43 14.28
CA ARG A 87 5.74 -4.39 15.06
C ARG A 87 4.89 -5.06 16.14
N ASP A 88 4.06 -4.29 16.84
CA ASP A 88 3.16 -4.79 17.88
C ASP A 88 2.13 -5.77 17.31
N ILE A 89 1.60 -5.49 16.10
CA ILE A 89 0.74 -6.41 15.37
C ILE A 89 1.48 -7.73 15.09
N ALA A 90 2.71 -7.67 14.55
CA ALA A 90 3.49 -8.87 14.26
C ALA A 90 3.83 -9.69 15.53
N LEU A 91 4.09 -9.00 16.65
CA LEU A 91 4.31 -9.61 17.97
C LEU A 91 3.05 -10.30 18.49
N ALA A 92 1.91 -9.60 18.48
CA ALA A 92 0.62 -10.14 18.94
C ALA A 92 0.21 -11.39 18.15
N LEU A 93 0.49 -11.39 16.84
CA LEU A 93 0.23 -12.51 15.94
C LEU A 93 1.28 -13.62 16.01
N LYS A 94 2.39 -13.42 16.73
CA LYS A 94 3.53 -14.36 16.86
C LYS A 94 4.10 -14.78 15.51
N LEU A 95 4.29 -13.83 14.59
CA LEU A 95 4.73 -14.11 13.23
C LEU A 95 6.24 -14.38 13.09
N ALA A 96 7.05 -13.95 14.05
CA ALA A 96 8.48 -14.20 14.14
C ALA A 96 8.99 -13.89 15.56
N PRO A 97 10.23 -14.28 15.91
CA PRO A 97 10.90 -13.83 17.14
C PRO A 97 10.96 -12.30 17.23
N PRO A 98 10.78 -11.69 18.42
CA PRO A 98 10.71 -10.24 18.58
C PRO A 98 11.87 -9.46 17.96
N GLU A 99 13.10 -9.99 18.03
CA GLU A 99 14.32 -9.41 17.50
C GLU A 99 14.50 -9.60 15.98
N ARG A 100 13.65 -10.42 15.36
CA ARG A 100 13.65 -10.76 13.93
C ARG A 100 12.44 -10.18 13.17
N ILE A 101 11.80 -9.17 13.73
CA ILE A 101 10.73 -8.40 13.08
C ILE A 101 11.33 -7.13 12.48
N GLY A 102 11.34 -7.03 11.15
CA GLY A 102 11.65 -5.82 10.41
C GLY A 102 10.37 -5.14 9.92
N VAL A 103 10.31 -3.81 10.02
CA VAL A 103 9.19 -3.01 9.51
C VAL A 103 9.73 -1.82 8.76
N ASN A 104 9.19 -1.56 7.58
CA ASN A 104 9.44 -0.32 6.86
C ASN A 104 8.30 -0.02 5.89
N HIS A 105 8.39 1.10 5.18
CA HIS A 105 7.42 1.45 4.14
C HIS A 105 7.46 0.45 2.97
N ASP A 106 6.33 0.24 2.32
CA ASP A 106 6.12 -0.62 1.15
C ASP A 106 7.17 -0.43 0.03
N CYS A 107 7.58 0.81 -0.25
CA CYS A 107 8.54 1.11 -1.32
C CYS A 107 9.91 0.46 -1.08
N SER A 108 10.31 0.26 0.19
CA SER A 108 11.56 -0.43 0.50
C SER A 108 11.51 -1.90 0.13
N ALA A 109 10.37 -2.56 0.37
CA ALA A 109 10.11 -3.94 -0.04
C ALA A 109 10.03 -4.03 -1.57
N ALA A 110 9.36 -3.09 -2.23
CA ALA A 110 9.29 -3.04 -3.69
C ALA A 110 10.67 -2.89 -4.35
N LEU A 111 11.52 -1.98 -3.83
CA LEU A 111 12.89 -1.82 -4.31
C LEU A 111 13.70 -3.11 -4.12
N ALA A 112 13.64 -3.69 -2.93
CA ALA A 112 14.36 -4.92 -2.62
C ALA A 112 13.91 -6.09 -3.50
N GLY A 113 12.60 -6.22 -3.76
CA GLY A 113 12.06 -7.24 -4.64
C GLY A 113 12.43 -7.05 -6.11
N GLY A 114 12.49 -5.80 -6.60
CA GLY A 114 12.87 -5.49 -7.98
C GLY A 114 14.37 -5.57 -8.26
N LEU A 115 15.20 -5.26 -7.26
CA LEU A 115 16.65 -5.15 -7.43
C LEU A 115 17.46 -6.18 -6.64
N GLU A 116 16.81 -7.10 -5.92
CA GLU A 116 17.45 -8.11 -5.06
C GLU A 116 18.39 -7.44 -4.02
N GLY A 117 17.96 -6.32 -3.46
CA GLY A 117 18.71 -5.54 -2.47
C GLY A 117 19.86 -4.70 -3.04
N ARG A 118 20.10 -4.71 -4.36
CA ARG A 118 21.08 -3.83 -5.01
C ARG A 118 20.64 -2.35 -4.96
N PRO A 119 21.58 -1.40 -5.01
CA PRO A 119 21.27 0.02 -5.07
C PRO A 119 20.39 0.39 -6.28
N GLY A 120 19.52 1.36 -6.10
CA GLY A 120 18.67 1.88 -7.15
C GLY A 120 17.49 2.69 -6.64
N ILE A 121 16.52 2.90 -7.52
CA ILE A 121 15.33 3.72 -7.28
C ILE A 121 14.10 2.92 -7.72
N VAL A 122 13.00 3.06 -6.98
CA VAL A 122 11.68 2.56 -7.33
C VAL A 122 10.70 3.72 -7.36
N GLN A 123 9.84 3.72 -8.40
CA GLN A 123 8.73 4.64 -8.55
C GLN A 123 7.43 3.85 -8.45
N ILE A 124 6.63 4.12 -7.43
CA ILE A 124 5.29 3.56 -7.27
C ILE A 124 4.29 4.53 -7.88
N LEU A 125 3.43 4.01 -8.76
CA LEU A 125 2.31 4.72 -9.38
C LEU A 125 1.06 3.83 -9.24
N GLY A 126 0.28 4.07 -8.19
CA GLY A 126 -0.95 3.34 -7.87
C GLY A 126 -2.05 4.31 -7.48
N THR A 127 -2.84 3.97 -6.44
CA THR A 127 -3.81 4.91 -5.85
C THR A 127 -3.13 6.21 -5.41
N GLY A 128 -1.97 6.10 -4.75
CA GLY A 128 -1.02 7.19 -4.50
C GLY A 128 0.26 7.03 -5.34
N SER A 129 1.26 7.88 -5.14
CA SER A 129 2.55 7.74 -5.81
C SER A 129 3.72 8.15 -4.93
N SER A 130 4.86 7.49 -5.11
CA SER A 130 6.06 7.72 -4.31
C SER A 130 7.31 7.28 -5.06
N CYS A 131 8.42 7.97 -4.78
CA CYS A 131 9.74 7.64 -5.29
C CYS A 131 10.66 7.35 -4.11
N TYR A 132 11.27 6.17 -4.09
CA TYR A 132 12.21 5.75 -3.05
C TYR A 132 13.50 5.26 -3.68
N GLY A 133 14.63 5.63 -3.09
CA GLY A 133 15.93 5.14 -3.53
C GLY A 133 16.85 4.76 -2.38
N ARG A 134 17.77 3.84 -2.66
CA ARG A 134 18.87 3.47 -1.77
C ARG A 134 20.16 3.38 -2.56
N ASN A 135 21.20 4.06 -2.11
CA ASN A 135 22.50 4.08 -2.78
C ASN A 135 23.43 2.95 -2.30
N ALA A 136 24.63 2.85 -2.87
CA ALA A 136 25.62 1.83 -2.53
C ALA A 136 26.19 1.95 -1.10
N ALA A 137 26.14 3.14 -0.50
CA ALA A 137 26.49 3.35 0.91
C ALA A 137 25.37 2.91 1.87
N GLY A 138 24.22 2.47 1.33
CA GLY A 138 23.05 2.05 2.09
C GLY A 138 22.15 3.20 2.54
N GLU A 139 22.48 4.44 2.18
CA GLU A 139 21.70 5.64 2.46
C GLU A 139 20.44 5.65 1.60
N SER A 140 19.32 6.08 2.16
CA SER A 140 18.04 6.09 1.48
C SER A 140 17.37 7.45 1.47
N TRP A 141 16.59 7.73 0.44
CA TRP A 141 15.81 8.95 0.30
C TRP A 141 14.43 8.66 -0.27
N MET A 142 13.46 9.49 0.08
CA MET A 142 12.10 9.44 -0.45
C MET A 142 11.68 10.81 -0.99
N SER A 143 11.10 10.82 -2.18
CA SER A 143 10.50 11.99 -2.84
C SER A 143 9.05 11.67 -3.22
N GLY A 144 8.13 12.62 -3.03
CA GLY A 144 6.69 12.36 -3.13
C GLY A 144 6.16 11.50 -1.98
N GLY A 145 5.04 10.79 -2.20
CA GLY A 145 4.41 9.93 -1.18
C GLY A 145 3.85 10.69 0.01
N ARG A 146 3.47 11.96 -0.17
CA ARG A 146 2.92 12.82 0.90
C ARG A 146 1.39 12.90 0.87
N GLY A 147 0.75 11.97 0.19
CA GLY A 147 -0.69 11.86 0.11
C GLY A 147 -1.32 12.80 -0.90
N GLN A 148 -2.56 12.48 -1.26
CA GLN A 148 -3.30 13.08 -2.36
C GLN A 148 -3.52 14.59 -2.35
N TRP A 149 -3.49 15.21 -1.18
CA TRP A 149 -3.85 16.61 -1.05
C TRP A 149 -2.70 17.55 -1.40
N ILE A 150 -1.46 17.10 -1.18
CA ILE A 150 -0.25 17.92 -1.29
C ILE A 150 0.87 17.24 -2.09
N SER A 151 0.66 16.02 -2.57
CA SER A 151 1.58 15.26 -3.43
C SER A 151 0.80 14.18 -4.20
N ASP A 152 1.36 12.97 -4.31
CA ASP A 152 0.87 11.85 -5.11
C ASP A 152 0.70 12.20 -6.61
N GLU A 153 1.54 13.08 -7.15
CA GLU A 153 1.53 13.42 -8.57
C GLU A 153 1.66 12.16 -9.46
N ALA A 154 0.95 12.15 -10.58
CA ALA A 154 0.85 11.00 -11.48
C ALA A 154 0.20 9.72 -10.90
N SER A 155 -0.32 9.77 -9.66
CA SER A 155 -1.15 8.69 -9.12
C SER A 155 -2.55 8.64 -9.77
N GLY A 156 -3.25 7.52 -9.57
CA GLY A 156 -4.64 7.36 -9.98
C GLY A 156 -5.56 8.38 -9.31
N ASN A 157 -5.36 8.66 -8.01
CA ASN A 157 -6.15 9.69 -7.33
C ASN A 157 -5.86 11.09 -7.89
N TRP A 158 -4.60 11.42 -8.16
CA TRP A 158 -4.24 12.69 -8.79
C TRP A 158 -4.89 12.85 -10.16
N LEU A 159 -4.85 11.81 -11.00
CA LEU A 159 -5.51 11.79 -12.32
C LEU A 159 -7.02 11.96 -12.21
N GLY A 160 -7.67 11.26 -11.28
CA GLY A 160 -9.10 11.38 -11.01
C GLY A 160 -9.49 12.81 -10.61
N ILE A 161 -8.73 13.43 -9.71
CA ILE A 161 -8.92 14.83 -9.32
C ILE A 161 -8.73 15.77 -10.52
N GLN A 162 -7.70 15.56 -11.36
CA GLN A 162 -7.51 16.39 -12.55
C GLN A 162 -8.67 16.25 -13.54
N ALA A 163 -9.19 15.03 -13.73
CA ALA A 163 -10.35 14.78 -14.59
C ALA A 163 -11.60 15.50 -14.07
N MET A 164 -11.91 15.38 -12.78
CA MET A 164 -13.03 16.10 -12.15
C MET A 164 -12.86 17.62 -12.24
N ARG A 165 -11.65 18.16 -12.00
CA ARG A 165 -11.37 19.59 -12.15
C ARG A 165 -11.62 20.07 -13.57
N MET A 166 -11.25 19.28 -14.58
CA MET A 166 -11.50 19.63 -15.98
C MET A 166 -12.99 19.57 -16.33
N ALA A 167 -13.71 18.56 -15.84
CA ALA A 167 -15.16 18.43 -16.01
C ALA A 167 -15.91 19.65 -15.43
N VAL A 168 -15.56 20.08 -14.21
CA VAL A 168 -16.15 21.28 -13.58
C VAL A 168 -15.83 22.54 -14.37
N ARG A 169 -14.59 22.70 -14.85
CA ARG A 169 -14.22 23.85 -15.69
C ARG A 169 -14.98 23.89 -17.01
N ALA A 170 -15.25 22.75 -17.62
CA ALA A 170 -16.01 22.68 -18.86
C ALA A 170 -17.48 23.06 -18.60
N TYR A 171 -18.06 22.51 -17.52
CA TYR A 171 -19.42 22.81 -17.10
C TYR A 171 -19.67 24.30 -16.82
N ASP A 172 -18.73 25.00 -16.17
CA ASP A 172 -18.86 26.44 -15.87
C ASP A 172 -18.28 27.38 -16.96
N GLY A 173 -17.87 26.84 -18.11
CA GLY A 173 -17.40 27.62 -19.26
C GLY A 173 -15.99 28.21 -19.13
N ARG A 174 -15.18 27.77 -18.16
CA ARG A 174 -13.78 28.21 -18.00
C ARG A 174 -12.80 27.50 -18.94
N THR A 175 -13.27 26.53 -19.72
CA THR A 175 -12.52 25.84 -20.79
C THR A 175 -13.51 25.42 -21.88
N PRO A 176 -13.07 25.20 -23.14
CA PRO A 176 -13.90 24.53 -24.13
C PRO A 176 -14.41 23.17 -23.65
N ASP A 177 -15.49 22.69 -24.25
CA ASP A 177 -16.04 21.36 -23.97
C ASP A 177 -14.98 20.27 -24.09
N THR A 178 -15.02 19.31 -23.17
CA THR A 178 -14.09 18.18 -23.14
C THR A 178 -14.86 16.87 -23.04
N ILE A 179 -14.26 15.79 -23.58
CA ILE A 179 -14.78 14.43 -23.37
C ILE A 179 -14.76 14.00 -21.90
N LEU A 180 -14.04 14.72 -21.03
CA LEU A 180 -13.91 14.37 -19.62
C LEU A 180 -15.19 14.61 -18.83
N LEU A 181 -16.01 15.59 -19.20
CA LEU A 181 -17.29 15.82 -18.53
C LEU A 181 -18.20 14.57 -18.60
N PRO A 182 -18.59 14.07 -19.78
CA PRO A 182 -19.45 12.89 -19.86
C PRO A 182 -18.78 11.63 -19.29
N LEU A 183 -17.45 11.49 -19.40
CA LEU A 183 -16.73 10.33 -18.83
C LEU A 183 -16.70 10.34 -17.30
N VAL A 184 -16.54 11.51 -16.68
CA VAL A 184 -16.56 11.63 -15.20
C VAL A 184 -17.95 11.34 -14.66
N LEU A 185 -19.01 11.89 -15.27
CA LEU A 185 -20.38 11.61 -14.86
C LEU A 185 -20.70 10.11 -14.94
N ALA A 186 -20.35 9.47 -16.07
CA ALA A 186 -20.52 8.03 -16.24
C ALA A 186 -19.71 7.21 -15.24
N SER A 187 -18.46 7.58 -14.97
CA SER A 187 -17.59 6.83 -14.04
C SER A 187 -18.01 6.95 -12.58
N LEU A 188 -18.68 8.04 -12.19
CA LEU A 188 -19.17 8.25 -10.83
C LEU A 188 -20.62 7.80 -10.65
N GLU A 189 -21.25 7.34 -11.73
CA GLU A 189 -22.66 6.95 -11.80
C GLU A 189 -23.59 8.08 -11.32
N ILE A 190 -23.37 9.28 -11.84
CA ILE A 190 -24.12 10.50 -11.52
C ILE A 190 -24.60 11.20 -12.79
N ASP A 191 -25.71 11.93 -12.68
CA ASP A 191 -26.32 12.59 -13.82
C ASP A 191 -25.85 14.04 -14.01
N SER A 192 -25.21 14.64 -13.00
CA SER A 192 -24.85 16.06 -13.04
C SER A 192 -23.66 16.47 -12.17
N ILE A 193 -23.06 17.62 -12.48
CA ILE A 193 -21.92 18.18 -11.73
C ILE A 193 -22.33 18.62 -10.32
N GLU A 194 -23.57 19.07 -10.14
CA GLU A 194 -24.13 19.46 -8.85
C GLU A 194 -24.05 18.32 -7.83
N GLU A 195 -24.15 17.07 -8.27
CA GLU A 195 -23.97 15.92 -7.37
C GLU A 195 -22.51 15.76 -6.91
N ILE A 196 -21.52 16.04 -7.76
CA ILE A 196 -20.10 16.09 -7.34
C ILE A 196 -19.93 17.15 -6.24
N LEU A 197 -20.50 18.34 -6.44
CA LEU A 197 -20.43 19.43 -5.47
C LEU A 197 -21.10 19.05 -4.15
N HIS A 198 -22.28 18.41 -4.21
CA HIS A 198 -22.96 17.91 -3.02
C HIS A 198 -22.10 16.89 -2.26
N ARG A 199 -21.50 15.91 -2.96
CA ARG A 199 -20.60 14.94 -2.34
C ARG A 199 -19.37 15.62 -1.71
N GLN A 200 -18.77 16.59 -2.39
CA GLN A 200 -17.60 17.31 -1.88
C GLN A 200 -17.90 18.10 -0.60
N PHE A 201 -19.02 18.83 -0.55
CA PHE A 201 -19.31 19.75 0.56
C PHE A 201 -20.11 19.15 1.70
N VAL A 202 -20.87 18.07 1.46
CA VAL A 202 -21.83 17.53 2.44
C VAL A 202 -21.46 16.12 2.90
N VAL A 203 -21.15 15.23 1.96
CA VAL A 203 -20.95 13.79 2.26
C VAL A 203 -19.47 13.45 2.50
N GLY A 204 -18.56 14.23 1.91
CA GLY A 204 -17.15 13.90 1.77
C GLY A 204 -16.90 13.02 0.53
N LEU A 205 -15.74 13.21 -0.10
CA LEU A 205 -15.25 12.32 -1.14
C LEU A 205 -14.40 11.24 -0.48
N THR A 206 -14.84 9.99 -0.52
CA THR A 206 -14.01 8.85 -0.15
C THR A 206 -12.98 8.58 -1.25
N ARG A 207 -11.86 7.97 -0.86
CA ARG A 207 -10.90 7.40 -1.81
C ARG A 207 -11.50 6.27 -2.63
#